data_AF-A0A0B2SLB4-F1
#
_entry.id   AF-A0A0B2SLB4-F1
#
_cell.length_a   1.000
_cell.length_b   1.000
_cell.length_c   1.000
_cell.angle_alpha   90.00
_cell.angle_beta   90.00
_cell.angle_gamma   90.00
#
_symmetry.space_group_name_H-M   'P 1'
#
loop_
_entity.id
_entity.type
_entity.pdbx_description
1 polymer ?
#
loop_
_entity_poly.entity_id
_entity_poly.type
_entity_poly.pdbx_seq_one_letter_code
_entity_poly.pdbx_strand_id
1 'polypeptide(L)'
;MAANEDAAHEFAPKKKPPSEDEKRKKKIVPGSLMKALMRPGGGDAGPSDGDQIIYHCTIRTLDGVLVESTRSDYGGKGIPIRHVLGKSKMLLGLLEGIPSMLKGEVAMFKMKPQLHYGEDDCPVSAPDGFPKDDDLHFEIELIEFFKAKARMVVREGQGWESPREPYEVKAWISAKTVTGKLIMSHTEGEPYFFTFGKSEVPKGLEMAIGTMVREEKAVIYVTSQYLTESPLMPVIEGYDEVHFEVELVHFIQVRDMLGDGRLIKCRIHDGKGDFPMDCPLHDSLLRVHYKGTVLNEEKRVFYDTRVDNDGQPLEFYSGEGLVPEGFEMSVRLMLPGEIALVTCPPDYAYDKFPRPVNVPEGAHIQWEIELLGFETPKDWTGLDFKSIMNEAENIRNTGNRLFKEGKYELAKAKYEKVLREFNHVNPQDDEEGKFFADTRNLLHLNVAACHLKLGECRKSIETCNKVLEANPAHVKGLYRRGMAYMAAGDFEEARADFKMMMKVDTSTESDATAALQKLKQKEQDVEKKARKQFKGLFDKKPGEIAEAKADVDGDLITSEIQKDDEVHGDSDGTNSEDSHEAPPEAQRTGWFSLFWPSGRRLFESLGINRCTIL
;
A
#
# COMPACT_ATOMS: atom_id res chain seq x y z
N MET A 1 80.28 -27.16 42.02
CA MET A 1 80.71 -26.07 41.11
C MET A 1 79.53 -25.79 40.19
N ALA A 2 78.72 -24.79 40.56
CA ALA A 2 78.55 -23.52 39.83
C ALA A 2 77.74 -23.74 38.54
N ALA A 3 76.42 -23.58 38.53
CA ALA A 3 75.66 -22.32 38.55
C ALA A 3 76.11 -21.37 37.43
N ASN A 4 75.33 -21.30 36.36
CA ASN A 4 75.32 -20.20 35.41
C ASN A 4 73.87 -19.72 35.27
N GLU A 5 73.67 -18.46 35.63
CA GLU A 5 72.44 -17.69 35.50
C GLU A 5 72.24 -17.33 34.02
N ASP A 6 71.09 -17.68 33.45
CA ASP A 6 70.61 -17.05 32.23
C ASP A 6 69.52 -16.03 32.61
N ALA A 7 69.85 -14.77 32.35
CA ALA A 7 69.01 -13.61 32.61
C ALA A 7 67.79 -13.59 31.69
N ALA A 8 66.63 -13.33 32.30
CA ALA A 8 65.37 -13.07 31.63
C ALA A 8 65.44 -11.79 30.79
N HIS A 9 65.19 -11.89 29.49
CA HIS A 9 64.77 -10.75 28.68
C HIS A 9 63.25 -10.60 28.76
N GLU A 10 62.79 -9.63 29.55
CA GLU A 10 61.41 -9.14 29.51
C GLU A 10 61.10 -8.53 28.14
N PHE A 11 60.15 -9.13 27.42
CA PHE A 11 59.52 -8.53 26.24
C PHE A 11 58.48 -7.50 26.69
N ALA A 12 58.84 -6.22 26.67
CA ALA A 12 57.86 -5.14 26.78
C ALA A 12 57.03 -5.04 25.47
N PRO A 13 55.69 -4.99 25.52
CA PRO A 13 54.86 -4.88 24.31
C PRO A 13 55.00 -3.49 23.67
N LYS A 14 55.35 -3.45 22.38
CA LYS A 14 55.36 -2.22 21.57
C LYS A 14 53.94 -1.64 21.47
N LYS A 15 53.74 -0.40 21.96
CA LYS A 15 52.47 0.34 21.81
C LYS A 15 52.15 0.57 20.32
N LYS A 16 50.91 0.28 19.91
CA LYS A 16 50.37 0.62 18.58
C LYS A 16 50.44 2.15 18.37
N PRO A 17 50.67 2.62 17.14
CA PRO A 17 50.62 4.05 16.83
C PRO A 17 49.21 4.60 17.10
N PRO A 18 49.10 5.84 17.62
CA PRO A 18 47.82 6.41 17.99
C PRO A 18 46.93 6.66 16.77
N SER A 19 45.62 6.47 16.94
CA SER A 19 44.62 6.72 15.89
C SER A 19 44.56 8.19 15.50
N GLU A 20 44.03 8.52 14.31
CA GLU A 20 43.84 9.92 13.90
C GLU A 20 42.97 10.70 14.89
N ASP A 21 41.93 10.08 15.43
CA ASP A 21 41.07 10.67 16.46
C ASP A 21 41.82 10.89 17.79
N GLU A 22 42.72 9.99 18.19
CA GLU A 22 43.58 10.21 19.36
C GLU A 22 44.57 11.37 19.16
N LYS A 23 45.00 11.63 17.92
CA LYS A 23 45.82 12.81 17.61
C LYS A 23 44.99 14.09 17.67
N ARG A 24 43.75 14.07 17.15
CA ARG A 24 42.82 15.21 17.20
C ARG A 24 42.45 15.57 18.63
N LYS A 25 42.15 14.59 19.49
CA LYS A 25 41.83 14.81 20.92
C LYS A 25 42.96 15.53 21.69
N LYS A 26 44.22 15.33 21.30
CA LYS A 26 45.37 16.05 21.91
C LYS A 26 45.41 17.54 21.57
N LYS A 27 44.67 18.00 20.55
CA LYS A 27 44.56 19.42 20.19
C LYS A 27 43.54 20.19 21.05
N ILE A 28 42.78 19.51 21.90
CA ILE A 28 41.78 20.13 22.78
C ILE A 28 42.49 20.93 23.87
N VAL A 29 42.12 22.20 24.02
CA VAL A 29 42.68 23.12 25.02
C VAL A 29 41.68 23.28 26.18
N PRO A 30 42.12 23.36 27.45
CA PRO A 30 41.21 23.59 28.57
C PRO A 30 40.29 24.81 28.34
N GLY A 31 38.99 24.63 28.59
CA GLY A 31 37.97 25.66 28.38
C GLY A 31 37.49 25.84 26.93
N SER A 32 37.99 25.04 25.96
CA SER A 32 37.44 25.05 24.60
C SER A 32 36.16 24.21 24.46
N LEU A 33 36.00 23.18 25.31
CA LEU A 33 34.78 22.38 25.47
C LEU A 33 34.27 22.56 26.90
N MET A 34 33.04 23.02 27.08
CA MET A 34 32.39 23.06 28.39
C MET A 34 31.06 22.33 28.33
N LYS A 35 30.84 21.41 29.24
CA LYS A 35 29.59 20.65 29.37
C LYS A 35 28.77 21.19 30.54
N ALA A 36 27.50 21.45 30.31
CA ALA A 36 26.50 21.71 31.33
C ALA A 36 25.42 20.62 31.25
N LEU A 37 25.18 19.92 32.37
CA LEU A 37 24.12 18.92 32.46
C LEU A 37 22.77 19.63 32.58
N MET A 38 21.85 19.35 31.66
CA MET A 38 20.51 19.94 31.65
C MET A 38 19.47 18.96 32.25
N ARG A 39 19.59 17.68 31.89
CA ARG A 39 18.76 16.59 32.44
C ARG A 39 19.61 15.34 32.64
N PRO A 40 19.60 14.72 33.84
CA PRO A 40 20.35 13.50 34.09
C PRO A 40 19.82 12.34 33.24
N GLY A 41 20.74 11.49 32.77
CA GLY A 41 20.42 10.18 32.19
C GLY A 41 20.43 9.07 33.24
N GLY A 42 20.14 7.84 32.82
CA GLY A 42 20.22 6.64 33.63
C GLY A 42 21.38 5.72 33.24
N GLY A 43 21.83 4.91 34.20
CA GLY A 43 22.91 3.93 34.04
C GLY A 43 24.24 4.37 34.68
N ASP A 44 25.20 3.44 34.73
CA ASP A 44 26.48 3.63 35.46
C ASP A 44 27.68 3.87 34.54
N ALA A 45 27.47 3.85 33.21
CA ALA A 45 28.53 4.04 32.23
C ALA A 45 28.00 4.75 30.97
N GLY A 46 28.85 5.57 30.35
CA GLY A 46 28.60 6.19 29.04
C GLY A 46 29.06 5.30 27.86
N PRO A 47 28.79 5.72 26.62
CA PRO A 47 29.16 4.98 25.43
C PRO A 47 30.68 4.96 25.21
N SER A 48 31.18 3.87 24.64
CA SER A 48 32.60 3.59 24.41
C SER A 48 32.91 3.35 22.93
N ASP A 49 34.20 3.37 22.57
CA ASP A 49 34.64 3.13 21.19
C ASP A 49 34.08 1.80 20.64
N GLY A 50 33.40 1.89 19.48
CA GLY A 50 32.71 0.78 18.86
C GLY A 50 31.24 0.65 19.23
N ASP A 51 30.68 1.49 20.11
CA ASP A 51 29.24 1.56 20.37
C ASP A 51 28.52 2.39 19.29
N GLN A 52 27.34 1.94 18.88
CA GLN A 52 26.41 2.75 18.11
C GLN A 52 25.66 3.67 19.06
N ILE A 53 25.73 4.98 18.80
CA ILE A 53 25.06 6.03 19.55
C ILE A 53 23.92 6.62 18.71
N ILE A 54 22.80 6.94 19.37
CA ILE A 54 21.63 7.58 18.77
C ILE A 54 21.31 8.83 19.59
N TYR A 55 21.30 10.01 18.95
CA TYR A 55 21.10 11.27 19.66
C TYR A 55 20.38 12.33 18.82
N HIS A 56 19.66 13.23 19.50
CA HIS A 56 19.21 14.49 18.92
C HIS A 56 20.21 15.60 19.21
N CYS A 57 20.33 16.56 18.29
CA CYS A 57 21.24 17.69 18.39
C CYS A 57 20.48 18.97 18.04
N THR A 58 20.60 19.99 18.89
CA THR A 58 20.12 21.34 18.61
C THR A 58 21.25 22.33 18.82
N ILE A 59 21.56 23.10 17.78
CA ILE A 59 22.69 24.03 17.72
C ILE A 59 22.14 25.46 17.80
N ARG A 60 22.67 26.25 18.73
CA ARG A 60 22.32 27.66 18.91
C ARG A 60 23.56 28.54 19.02
N THR A 61 23.45 29.80 18.63
CA THR A 61 24.45 30.82 18.96
C THR A 61 24.45 31.10 20.47
N LEU A 62 25.47 31.81 20.99
CA LEU A 62 25.51 32.19 22.40
C LEU A 62 24.32 33.07 22.82
N ASP A 63 23.77 33.85 21.89
CA ASP A 63 22.57 34.68 22.10
C ASP A 63 21.26 33.88 22.00
N GLY A 64 21.34 32.56 21.81
CA GLY A 64 20.18 31.67 21.79
C GLY A 64 19.48 31.55 20.44
N VAL A 65 20.03 32.14 19.37
CA VAL A 65 19.48 32.01 18.02
C VAL A 65 19.68 30.58 17.52
N LEU A 66 18.60 29.95 17.06
CA LEU A 66 18.66 28.61 16.50
C LEU A 66 19.41 28.59 15.16
N VAL A 67 20.43 27.74 15.07
CA VAL A 67 21.21 27.51 13.86
C VAL A 67 20.71 26.27 13.13
N GLU A 68 20.61 25.15 13.84
CA GLU A 68 20.19 23.87 13.28
C GLU A 68 19.57 22.99 14.37
N SER A 69 18.60 22.15 14.02
CA SER A 69 18.06 21.15 14.93
C SER A 69 17.68 19.89 14.19
N THR A 70 17.89 18.74 14.83
CA THR A 70 17.38 17.46 14.35
C THR A 70 15.96 17.16 14.83
N ARG A 71 15.33 18.05 15.62
CA ARG A 71 13.93 17.91 16.06
C ARG A 71 12.96 18.59 15.10
N SER A 72 11.76 18.01 14.96
CA SER A 72 10.66 18.57 14.17
C SER A 72 10.18 19.91 14.73
N ASP A 73 10.04 19.99 16.04
CA ASP A 73 9.34 21.09 16.72
C ASP A 73 10.14 22.41 16.71
N TYR A 74 11.38 22.36 16.22
CA TYR A 74 12.28 23.50 16.08
C TYR A 74 12.73 23.71 14.62
N GLY A 75 11.96 23.22 13.63
CA GLY A 75 12.22 23.50 12.21
C GLY A 75 13.16 22.53 11.49
N GLY A 76 13.46 21.35 12.06
CA GLY A 76 14.22 20.26 11.43
C GLY A 76 13.35 19.09 10.92
N LYS A 77 13.95 18.10 10.25
CA LYS A 77 13.22 16.91 9.74
C LYS A 77 12.87 15.85 10.81
N GLY A 78 13.18 16.09 12.09
CA GLY A 78 12.82 15.17 13.19
C GLY A 78 13.61 13.86 13.27
N ILE A 79 14.74 13.73 12.56
CA ILE A 79 15.48 12.47 12.44
C ILE A 79 16.71 12.48 13.37
N PRO A 80 16.82 11.58 14.36
CA PRO A 80 17.99 11.50 15.22
C PRO A 80 19.24 11.03 14.45
N ILE A 81 20.41 11.50 14.89
CA ILE A 81 21.71 11.15 14.30
C ILE A 81 22.15 9.80 14.86
N ARG A 82 22.67 8.93 13.98
CA ARG A 82 23.21 7.62 14.34
C ARG A 82 24.67 7.54 13.93
N HIS A 83 25.56 7.37 14.90
CA HIS A 83 27.01 7.22 14.67
C HIS A 83 27.55 6.01 15.42
N VAL A 84 28.71 5.51 14.99
CA VAL A 84 29.49 4.52 15.74
C VAL A 84 30.75 5.19 16.27
N LEU A 85 30.91 5.24 17.59
CA LEU A 85 32.06 5.89 18.23
C LEU A 85 33.37 5.25 17.77
N GLY A 86 34.36 6.09 17.44
CA GLY A 86 35.67 5.66 16.92
C GLY A 86 35.66 5.14 15.48
N LYS A 87 34.50 5.17 14.78
CA LYS A 87 34.40 4.77 13.35
C LYS A 87 33.73 5.81 12.47
N SER A 88 32.67 6.45 12.96
CA SER A 88 31.97 7.52 12.24
C SER A 88 32.79 8.81 12.28
N LYS A 89 32.74 9.58 11.18
CA LYS A 89 33.31 10.92 11.13
C LYS A 89 32.49 11.85 12.03
N MET A 90 33.12 12.42 13.06
CA MET A 90 32.46 13.25 14.06
C MET A 90 33.22 14.54 14.33
N LEU A 91 32.48 15.59 14.71
CA LEU A 91 33.05 16.82 15.27
C LEU A 91 33.85 16.50 16.53
N LEU A 92 35.01 17.14 16.69
CA LEU A 92 35.93 16.85 17.79
C LEU A 92 35.27 17.03 19.17
N GLY A 93 34.45 18.08 19.33
CA GLY A 93 33.72 18.35 20.56
C GLY A 93 32.66 17.30 20.89
N LEU A 94 31.99 16.70 19.89
CA LEU A 94 31.02 15.62 20.11
C LEU A 94 31.70 14.27 20.34
N LEU A 95 32.80 14.02 19.65
CA LEU A 95 33.63 12.83 19.84
C LEU A 95 34.20 12.73 21.26
N GLU A 96 34.46 13.87 21.90
CA GLU A 96 34.87 13.94 23.31
C GLU A 96 33.69 14.09 24.27
N GLY A 97 32.65 14.83 23.87
CA GLY A 97 31.50 15.13 24.72
C GLY A 97 30.56 13.95 24.96
N ILE A 98 30.19 13.20 23.92
CA ILE A 98 29.17 12.13 24.01
C ILE A 98 29.61 10.96 24.92
N PRO A 99 30.88 10.49 24.93
CA PRO A 99 31.33 9.47 25.88
C PRO A 99 31.15 9.85 27.36
N SER A 100 31.04 11.16 27.67
CA SER A 100 30.79 11.63 29.03
C SER A 100 29.31 11.57 29.45
N MET A 101 28.40 11.21 28.55
CA MET A 101 26.96 11.23 28.77
C MET A 101 26.40 9.85 29.12
N LEU A 102 25.31 9.83 29.89
CA LEU A 102 24.52 8.64 30.18
C LEU A 102 23.32 8.49 29.24
N LYS A 103 22.71 7.30 29.20
CA LYS A 103 21.52 7.03 28.38
C LYS A 103 20.36 7.92 28.84
N GLY A 104 19.70 8.62 27.91
CA GLY A 104 18.61 9.57 28.17
C GLY A 104 19.07 10.95 28.67
N GLU A 105 20.38 11.17 28.84
CA GLU A 105 20.93 12.45 29.30
C GLU A 105 20.72 13.58 28.29
N VAL A 106 20.38 14.77 28.77
CA VAL A 106 20.44 16.01 27.98
C VAL A 106 21.55 16.89 28.53
N ALA A 107 22.51 17.22 27.68
CA ALA A 107 23.62 18.09 28.02
C ALA A 107 23.80 19.20 26.98
N MET A 108 24.15 20.39 27.44
CA MET A 108 24.56 21.50 26.60
C MET A 108 26.10 21.54 26.57
N PHE A 109 26.68 21.51 25.38
CA PHE A 109 28.10 21.70 25.15
C PHE A 109 28.34 23.07 24.54
N LYS A 110 29.07 23.94 25.24
CA LYS A 110 29.65 25.13 24.65
C LYS A 110 30.96 24.74 23.96
N MET A 111 31.00 24.93 22.64
CA MET A 111 32.11 24.55 21.78
C MET A 111 32.69 25.78 21.08
N LYS A 112 34.01 25.97 21.19
CA LYS A 112 34.75 26.92 20.35
C LYS A 112 34.88 26.41 18.90
N PRO A 113 35.15 27.28 17.91
CA PRO A 113 35.31 26.93 16.49
C PRO A 113 36.15 25.68 16.23
N GLN A 114 37.31 25.60 16.88
CA GLN A 114 38.26 24.48 16.73
C GLN A 114 37.74 23.11 17.23
N LEU A 115 36.57 23.05 17.86
CA LEU A 115 35.94 21.80 18.30
C LEU A 115 34.73 21.39 17.47
N HIS A 116 34.29 22.25 16.55
CA HIS A 116 33.17 21.94 15.65
C HIS A 116 33.65 22.06 14.19
N TYR A 117 32.91 22.77 13.36
CA TYR A 117 33.17 22.90 11.93
C TYR A 117 34.37 23.80 11.60
N GLY A 118 34.87 24.59 12.56
CA GLY A 118 36.08 25.40 12.44
C GLY A 118 37.39 24.65 12.73
N GLU A 119 37.37 23.34 12.93
CA GLU A 119 38.57 22.51 13.05
C GLU A 119 39.31 22.44 11.69
N ASP A 120 40.62 22.73 11.68
CA ASP A 120 41.45 22.73 10.44
C ASP A 120 41.35 21.42 9.63
N ASP A 121 41.30 20.28 10.32
CA ASP A 121 41.22 18.93 9.75
C ASP A 121 39.82 18.30 9.97
N CYS A 122 38.75 19.10 10.01
CA CYS A 122 37.42 18.60 10.33
C CYS A 122 36.96 17.52 9.32
N PRO A 123 36.61 16.30 9.78
CA PRO A 123 36.19 15.23 8.88
C PRO A 123 34.73 15.41 8.39
N VAL A 124 34.01 16.42 8.89
CA VAL A 124 32.61 16.70 8.59
C VAL A 124 32.50 18.06 7.93
N SER A 125 31.83 18.14 6.78
CA SER A 125 31.61 19.40 6.07
C SER A 125 30.52 20.23 6.75
N ALA A 126 30.76 21.54 6.89
CA ALA A 126 29.76 22.48 7.38
C ALA A 126 28.65 22.71 6.34
N PRO A 127 27.38 22.84 6.75
CA PRO A 127 26.32 23.33 5.88
C PRO A 127 26.62 24.75 5.36
N ASP A 128 26.04 25.10 4.21
CA ASP A 128 26.17 26.45 3.64
C ASP A 128 25.61 27.51 4.59
N GLY A 129 26.39 28.55 4.86
CA GLY A 129 26.02 29.64 5.77
C GLY A 129 26.12 29.31 7.27
N PHE A 130 26.68 28.15 7.63
CA PHE A 130 26.88 27.79 9.03
C PHE A 130 27.92 28.71 9.71
N PRO A 131 27.67 29.21 10.94
CA PRO A 131 28.57 30.09 11.69
C PRO A 131 29.77 29.32 12.27
N LYS A 132 30.65 28.82 11.40
CA LYS A 132 31.78 27.94 11.76
C LYS A 132 32.88 28.62 12.59
N ASP A 133 32.93 29.96 12.55
CA ASP A 133 33.95 30.77 13.23
C ASP A 133 33.48 31.27 14.61
N ASP A 134 32.25 30.93 15.02
CA ASP A 134 31.65 31.36 16.29
C ASP A 134 31.71 30.28 17.39
N ASP A 135 31.65 30.72 18.64
CA ASP A 135 31.33 29.84 19.78
C ASP A 135 29.84 29.46 19.72
N LEU A 136 29.54 28.16 19.81
CA LEU A 136 28.17 27.65 19.69
C LEU A 136 27.77 26.76 20.86
N HIS A 137 26.46 26.71 21.14
CA HIS A 137 25.85 25.78 22.07
C HIS A 137 25.25 24.59 21.32
N PHE A 138 25.75 23.40 21.62
CA PHE A 138 25.24 22.12 21.14
C PHE A 138 24.47 21.43 22.27
N GLU A 139 23.14 21.46 22.20
CA GLU A 139 22.29 20.69 23.10
C GLU A 139 22.10 19.28 22.54
N ILE A 140 22.60 18.29 23.26
CA ILE A 140 22.56 16.88 22.87
C ILE A 140 21.63 16.15 23.83
N GLU A 141 20.65 15.43 23.26
CA GLU A 141 19.92 14.38 23.97
C GLU A 141 20.45 13.03 23.50
N LEU A 142 21.18 12.32 24.36
CA LEU A 142 21.63 10.97 24.07
C LEU A 142 20.47 10.00 24.30
N ILE A 143 19.79 9.58 23.25
CA ILE A 143 18.60 8.73 23.34
C ILE A 143 18.99 7.34 23.84
N GLU A 144 19.93 6.71 23.14
CA GLU A 144 20.36 5.35 23.42
C GLU A 144 21.74 5.05 22.83
N PHE A 145 22.42 4.04 23.38
CA PHE A 145 23.62 3.46 22.78
C PHE A 145 23.74 1.97 23.07
N PHE A 146 24.40 1.23 22.19
CA PHE A 146 24.62 -0.22 22.30
C PHE A 146 25.85 -0.65 21.48
N LYS A 147 26.47 -1.80 21.81
CA LYS A 147 27.64 -2.31 21.08
C LYS A 147 27.35 -2.50 19.59
N ALA A 148 28.14 -1.89 18.70
CA ALA A 148 27.91 -1.94 17.26
C ALA A 148 28.27 -3.27 16.57
N LYS A 149 28.39 -4.38 17.31
CA LYS A 149 28.68 -5.71 16.75
C LYS A 149 27.48 -6.64 16.88
N ALA A 150 26.44 -6.38 16.10
CA ALA A 150 25.36 -7.35 15.88
C ALA A 150 25.65 -8.25 14.66
N ARG A 151 26.43 -7.79 13.67
CA ARG A 151 26.68 -8.51 12.41
C ARG A 151 28.03 -8.15 11.78
N MET A 152 28.72 -9.13 11.23
CA MET A 152 29.96 -9.01 10.45
C MET A 152 29.77 -9.67 9.09
N VAL A 153 29.80 -8.89 8.01
CA VAL A 153 29.69 -9.42 6.64
C VAL A 153 30.99 -10.16 6.29
N VAL A 154 30.87 -11.42 5.89
CA VAL A 154 31.95 -12.30 5.44
C VAL A 154 32.07 -12.27 3.91
N ARG A 155 30.92 -12.23 3.23
CA ARG A 155 30.82 -12.12 1.77
C ARG A 155 29.62 -11.23 1.45
N GLU A 156 29.85 -10.22 0.60
CA GLU A 156 28.75 -9.38 0.13
C GLU A 156 27.79 -10.17 -0.74
N GLY A 157 26.50 -9.83 -0.63
CA GLY A 157 25.47 -10.39 -1.47
C GLY A 157 25.18 -9.52 -2.69
N GLN A 158 24.06 -9.81 -3.35
CA GLN A 158 23.59 -9.14 -4.55
C GLN A 158 22.21 -8.52 -4.34
N GLY A 159 21.99 -7.37 -4.99
CA GLY A 159 20.73 -6.63 -4.91
C GLY A 159 20.63 -5.71 -3.69
N TRP A 160 19.47 -5.07 -3.55
CA TRP A 160 19.20 -4.07 -2.50
C TRP A 160 18.03 -4.44 -1.58
N GLU A 161 17.26 -5.48 -1.93
CA GLU A 161 16.13 -5.94 -1.11
C GLU A 161 16.60 -6.81 0.05
N SER A 162 15.95 -6.66 1.21
CA SER A 162 16.11 -7.52 2.38
C SER A 162 14.81 -8.21 2.78
N PRO A 163 14.89 -9.38 3.45
CA PRO A 163 13.72 -10.08 3.96
C PRO A 163 12.94 -9.25 4.98
N ARG A 164 11.61 -9.39 4.96
CA ARG A 164 10.68 -8.77 5.91
C ARG A 164 9.41 -9.60 6.00
N GLU A 165 8.60 -9.40 7.02
CA GLU A 165 7.30 -10.07 7.11
C GLU A 165 6.41 -9.73 5.89
N PRO A 166 5.72 -10.71 5.26
CA PRO A 166 5.65 -12.14 5.57
C PRO A 166 6.51 -13.03 4.65
N TYR A 167 7.73 -12.60 4.29
CA TYR A 167 8.56 -13.30 3.32
C TYR A 167 9.01 -14.66 3.83
N GLU A 168 9.10 -15.61 2.92
CA GLU A 168 9.71 -16.91 3.19
C GLU A 168 11.20 -16.83 2.88
N VAL A 169 12.03 -17.36 3.77
CA VAL A 169 13.49 -17.24 3.72
C VAL A 169 14.12 -18.62 3.71
N LYS A 170 15.13 -18.78 2.85
CA LYS A 170 16.03 -19.93 2.81
C LYS A 170 17.43 -19.47 3.16
N ALA A 171 17.99 -20.01 4.24
CA ALA A 171 19.34 -19.69 4.67
C ALA A 171 20.10 -20.91 5.19
N TRP A 172 21.39 -20.98 4.91
CA TRP A 172 22.28 -21.88 5.66
C TRP A 172 22.61 -21.21 6.98
N ILE A 173 22.46 -21.94 8.08
CA ILE A 173 22.62 -21.38 9.43
C ILE A 173 23.42 -22.37 10.28
N SER A 174 24.54 -21.93 10.84
CA SER A 174 25.20 -22.66 11.93
C SER A 174 25.36 -21.76 13.14
N ALA A 175 25.22 -22.33 14.34
CA ALA A 175 25.34 -21.59 15.59
C ALA A 175 26.49 -22.14 16.42
N LYS A 176 27.33 -21.25 16.94
CA LYS A 176 28.49 -21.56 17.78
C LYS A 176 28.45 -20.67 19.03
N THR A 177 28.96 -21.19 20.14
CA THR A 177 29.23 -20.38 21.34
C THR A 177 30.42 -19.43 21.11
N VAL A 178 30.60 -18.46 22.02
CA VAL A 178 31.75 -17.52 21.99
C VAL A 178 33.12 -18.24 22.00
N THR A 179 33.21 -19.43 22.59
CA THR A 179 34.42 -20.25 22.61
C THR A 179 34.63 -21.10 21.35
N GLY A 180 33.71 -21.00 20.38
CA GLY A 180 33.74 -21.74 19.12
C GLY A 180 33.09 -23.13 19.16
N LYS A 181 32.54 -23.57 20.31
CA LYS A 181 31.82 -24.84 20.40
C LYS A 181 30.54 -24.79 19.55
N LEU A 182 30.36 -25.73 18.64
CA LEU A 182 29.17 -25.87 17.80
C LEU A 182 27.93 -26.22 18.64
N ILE A 183 26.83 -25.51 18.40
CA ILE A 183 25.51 -25.73 19.01
C ILE A 183 24.63 -26.49 18.03
N MET A 184 24.54 -26.01 16.77
CA MET A 184 23.72 -26.58 15.71
C MET A 184 24.26 -26.19 14.33
N SER A 185 23.91 -26.94 13.28
CA SER A 185 24.31 -26.66 11.90
C SER A 185 23.27 -27.13 10.89
N HIS A 186 22.77 -26.21 10.08
CA HIS A 186 22.07 -26.41 8.82
C HIS A 186 22.96 -25.86 7.71
N THR A 187 24.00 -26.61 7.35
CA THR A 187 24.99 -26.24 6.31
C THR A 187 25.15 -27.33 5.24
N GLU A 188 24.42 -28.43 5.38
CA GLU A 188 24.42 -29.58 4.48
C GLU A 188 22.97 -30.02 4.22
N GLY A 189 22.69 -30.59 3.05
CA GLY A 189 21.34 -31.04 2.68
C GLY A 189 20.49 -29.91 2.09
N GLU A 190 19.46 -29.48 2.82
CA GLU A 190 18.55 -28.39 2.42
C GLU A 190 18.74 -27.17 3.34
N PRO A 191 18.72 -25.93 2.80
CA PRO A 191 18.74 -24.73 3.61
C PRO A 191 17.59 -24.70 4.62
N TYR A 192 17.80 -24.08 5.78
CA TYR A 192 16.72 -23.88 6.73
C TYR A 192 15.69 -22.92 6.13
N PHE A 193 14.43 -23.35 6.13
CA PHE A 193 13.30 -22.61 5.59
C PHE A 193 12.44 -22.08 6.73
N PHE A 194 12.12 -20.79 6.70
CA PHE A 194 11.27 -20.16 7.70
C PHE A 194 10.56 -18.93 7.14
N THR A 195 9.49 -18.50 7.80
CA THR A 195 8.70 -17.32 7.44
C THR A 195 9.00 -16.18 8.42
N PHE A 196 9.38 -15.02 7.88
CA PHE A 196 9.61 -13.82 8.70
C PHE A 196 8.37 -13.46 9.51
N GLY A 197 8.56 -13.19 10.82
CA GLY A 197 7.50 -12.81 11.75
C GLY A 197 6.80 -14.00 12.42
N LYS A 198 7.12 -15.24 12.05
CA LYS A 198 6.53 -16.45 12.67
C LYS A 198 7.30 -16.98 13.88
N SER A 199 8.33 -16.26 14.33
CA SER A 199 9.17 -16.66 15.49
C SER A 199 9.80 -18.05 15.34
N GLU A 200 10.13 -18.44 14.10
CA GLU A 200 10.72 -19.75 13.78
C GLU A 200 12.23 -19.79 14.06
N VAL A 201 12.86 -18.62 14.13
CA VAL A 201 14.26 -18.40 14.50
C VAL A 201 14.35 -17.42 15.69
N PRO A 202 15.48 -17.38 16.44
CA PRO A 202 15.63 -16.41 17.52
C PRO A 202 15.45 -14.97 17.05
N LYS A 203 14.79 -14.13 17.85
CA LYS A 203 14.43 -12.75 17.48
C LYS A 203 15.62 -11.92 16.99
N GLY A 204 16.77 -12.00 17.67
CA GLY A 204 17.98 -11.29 17.24
C GLY A 204 18.56 -11.79 15.93
N LEU A 205 18.40 -13.09 15.64
CA LEU A 205 18.81 -13.68 14.37
C LEU A 205 17.89 -13.20 13.22
N GLU A 206 16.58 -13.23 13.42
CA GLU A 206 15.61 -12.73 12.44
C GLU A 206 15.85 -11.25 12.11
N MET A 207 16.01 -10.40 13.13
CA MET A 207 16.29 -8.98 12.96
C MET A 207 17.56 -8.73 12.12
N ALA A 208 18.61 -9.51 12.35
CA ALA A 208 19.85 -9.39 11.59
C ALA A 208 19.70 -9.91 10.15
N ILE A 209 19.00 -11.04 9.93
CA ILE A 209 18.69 -11.54 8.59
C ILE A 209 17.85 -10.53 7.80
N GLY A 210 16.96 -9.78 8.46
CA GLY A 210 16.18 -8.70 7.84
C GLY A 210 17.01 -7.51 7.33
N THR A 211 18.31 -7.51 7.62
CA THR A 211 19.27 -6.53 7.09
C THR A 211 20.24 -7.11 6.06
N MET A 212 20.11 -8.41 5.76
CA MET A 212 20.93 -9.11 4.76
C MET A 212 20.32 -8.98 3.37
N VAL A 213 21.17 -8.99 2.35
CA VAL A 213 20.75 -9.10 0.94
C VAL A 213 21.01 -10.52 0.41
N ARG A 214 20.43 -10.88 -0.74
CA ARG A 214 20.55 -12.25 -1.29
C ARG A 214 22.01 -12.64 -1.50
N GLU A 215 22.34 -13.90 -1.25
CA GLU A 215 23.69 -14.47 -1.32
C GLU A 215 24.72 -13.92 -0.31
N GLU A 216 24.33 -12.96 0.54
CA GLU A 216 25.19 -12.44 1.60
C GLU A 216 25.52 -13.54 2.61
N LYS A 217 26.79 -13.60 3.00
CA LYS A 217 27.25 -14.43 4.10
C LYS A 217 27.74 -13.53 5.23
N ALA A 218 27.24 -13.75 6.45
CA ALA A 218 27.59 -12.95 7.61
C ALA A 218 27.68 -13.80 8.88
N VAL A 219 28.44 -13.31 9.86
CA VAL A 219 28.40 -13.80 11.24
C VAL A 219 27.56 -12.82 12.06
N ILE A 220 26.50 -13.33 12.69
CA ILE A 220 25.54 -12.58 13.48
C ILE A 220 25.75 -12.93 14.96
N TYR A 221 25.86 -11.91 15.80
CA TYR A 221 26.11 -12.04 17.23
C TYR A 221 24.81 -11.74 17.97
N VAL A 222 24.25 -12.74 18.65
CA VAL A 222 22.98 -12.62 19.36
C VAL A 222 23.22 -12.85 20.84
N THR A 223 23.04 -11.80 21.64
CA THR A 223 23.13 -11.86 23.10
C THR A 223 21.85 -12.48 23.70
N SER A 224 21.93 -12.97 24.93
CA SER A 224 20.81 -13.59 25.67
C SER A 224 19.51 -12.78 25.64
N GLN A 225 19.58 -11.44 25.68
CA GLN A 225 18.42 -10.55 25.55
C GLN A 225 17.60 -10.73 24.25
N TYR A 226 18.24 -11.15 23.16
CA TYR A 226 17.63 -11.33 21.84
C TYR A 226 17.61 -12.79 21.39
N LEU A 227 18.10 -13.71 22.23
CA LEU A 227 18.13 -15.13 21.97
C LEU A 227 16.84 -15.77 22.51
N THR A 228 15.77 -15.73 21.71
CA THR A 228 14.50 -16.35 22.06
C THR A 228 14.46 -17.82 21.64
N GLU A 229 13.70 -18.64 22.38
CA GLU A 229 13.41 -20.02 21.96
C GLU A 229 12.67 -20.03 20.63
N SER A 230 13.01 -20.99 19.78
CA SER A 230 12.36 -21.16 18.48
C SER A 230 12.51 -22.61 17.97
N PRO A 231 11.75 -23.03 16.95
CA PRO A 231 11.97 -24.30 16.25
C PRO A 231 13.42 -24.55 15.82
N LEU A 232 14.14 -23.52 15.36
CA LEU A 232 15.57 -23.62 15.04
C LEU A 232 16.44 -23.86 16.29
N MET A 233 16.12 -23.21 17.40
CA MET A 233 16.90 -23.25 18.63
C MET A 233 15.99 -23.37 19.87
N PRO A 234 15.57 -24.59 20.23
CA PRO A 234 14.58 -24.82 21.30
C PRO A 234 15.16 -24.68 22.71
N VAL A 235 16.49 -24.70 22.88
CA VAL A 235 17.16 -24.58 24.17
C VAL A 235 18.14 -23.42 24.14
N ILE A 236 17.90 -22.43 25.01
CA ILE A 236 18.70 -21.19 25.10
C ILE A 236 19.41 -21.03 26.44
N GLU A 237 19.10 -21.86 27.44
CA GLU A 237 19.70 -21.77 28.77
C GLU A 237 21.22 -22.01 28.75
N GLY A 238 21.97 -21.16 29.44
CA GLY A 238 23.42 -21.26 29.55
C GLY A 238 24.22 -20.58 28.44
N TYR A 239 23.57 -19.81 27.56
CA TYR A 239 24.24 -19.01 26.53
C TYR A 239 24.05 -17.51 26.78
N ASP A 240 25.13 -16.81 27.13
CA ASP A 240 25.14 -15.34 27.21
C ASP A 240 25.16 -14.69 25.82
N GLU A 241 25.80 -15.35 24.85
CA GLU A 241 25.93 -14.91 23.45
C GLU A 241 26.14 -16.11 22.53
N VAL A 242 25.49 -16.08 21.37
CA VAL A 242 25.59 -17.09 20.31
C VAL A 242 26.00 -16.43 19.00
N HIS A 243 26.94 -17.05 18.30
CA HIS A 243 27.46 -16.61 17.00
C HIS A 243 26.82 -17.46 15.92
N PHE A 244 25.96 -16.86 15.10
CA PHE A 244 25.33 -17.50 13.96
C PHE A 244 26.11 -17.17 12.69
N GLU A 245 26.67 -18.18 12.03
CA GLU A 245 27.16 -18.04 10.66
C GLU A 245 25.99 -18.31 9.72
N VAL A 246 25.58 -17.27 8.98
CA VAL A 246 24.42 -17.29 8.09
C VAL A 246 24.85 -16.99 6.66
N GLU A 247 24.35 -17.79 5.73
CA GLU A 247 24.40 -17.53 4.31
C GLU A 247 22.97 -17.46 3.77
N LEU A 248 22.52 -16.25 3.43
CA LEU A 248 21.17 -16.02 2.93
C LEU A 248 21.09 -16.49 1.48
N VAL A 249 20.51 -17.65 1.25
CA VAL A 249 20.44 -18.26 -0.09
C VAL A 249 19.45 -17.49 -0.96
N HIS A 250 18.22 -17.39 -0.48
CA HIS A 250 17.14 -16.73 -1.20
C HIS A 250 16.01 -16.34 -0.25
N PHE A 251 15.15 -15.44 -0.69
CA PHE A 251 13.87 -15.19 -0.04
C PHE A 251 12.79 -14.95 -1.09
N ILE A 252 11.62 -15.49 -0.83
CA ILE A 252 10.42 -15.40 -1.65
C ILE A 252 9.60 -14.24 -1.11
N GLN A 253 9.39 -13.24 -1.96
CA GLN A 253 8.48 -12.16 -1.63
C GLN A 253 7.06 -12.73 -1.57
N VAL A 254 6.47 -12.72 -0.38
CA VAL A 254 5.07 -13.08 -0.15
C VAL A 254 4.28 -11.80 0.04
N ARG A 255 3.19 -11.65 -0.71
CA ARG A 255 2.29 -10.50 -0.64
C ARG A 255 0.87 -10.97 -0.41
N ASP A 256 0.29 -10.51 0.68
CA ASP A 256 -1.15 -10.56 0.90
C ASP A 256 -1.81 -9.43 0.11
N MET A 257 -2.62 -9.80 -0.87
CA MET A 257 -3.22 -8.89 -1.84
C MET A 257 -4.49 -8.21 -1.28
N LEU A 258 -5.12 -8.79 -0.27
CA LEU A 258 -6.36 -8.29 0.35
C LEU A 258 -6.15 -7.77 1.77
N GLY A 259 -5.05 -8.17 2.43
CA GLY A 259 -4.77 -7.85 3.83
C GLY A 259 -5.50 -8.77 4.82
N ASP A 260 -6.14 -9.84 4.33
CA ASP A 260 -6.89 -10.82 5.13
C ASP A 260 -6.29 -12.23 5.08
N GLY A 261 -5.14 -12.39 4.43
CA GLY A 261 -4.39 -13.63 4.28
C GLY A 261 -4.95 -14.62 3.25
N ARG A 262 -6.05 -14.30 2.55
CA ARG A 262 -6.72 -15.27 1.66
C ARG A 262 -6.17 -15.30 0.24
N LEU A 263 -5.81 -14.14 -0.32
CA LEU A 263 -5.21 -14.02 -1.65
C LEU A 263 -3.72 -13.72 -1.52
N ILE A 264 -2.89 -14.73 -1.72
CA ILE A 264 -1.44 -14.66 -1.51
C ILE A 264 -0.73 -14.78 -2.86
N LYS A 265 0.17 -13.83 -3.14
CA LYS A 265 1.11 -13.87 -4.26
C LYS A 265 2.53 -14.12 -3.75
N CYS A 266 3.16 -15.21 -4.18
CA CYS A 266 4.54 -15.55 -3.89
C CYS A 266 5.41 -15.37 -5.14
N ARG A 267 6.44 -14.52 -5.09
CA ARG A 267 7.37 -14.27 -6.22
C ARG A 267 8.42 -15.39 -6.28
N ILE A 268 8.30 -16.29 -7.25
CA ILE A 268 9.16 -17.47 -7.42
C ILE A 268 10.41 -17.13 -8.22
N HIS A 269 10.27 -16.33 -9.28
CA HIS A 269 11.37 -15.83 -10.10
C HIS A 269 11.20 -14.33 -10.29
N ASP A 270 12.27 -13.54 -10.16
CA ASP A 270 12.16 -12.09 -10.33
C ASP A 270 11.99 -11.71 -11.80
N GLY A 271 11.19 -10.68 -12.05
CA GLY A 271 11.16 -10.03 -13.35
C GLY A 271 12.27 -8.99 -13.49
N LYS A 272 12.31 -8.35 -14.66
CA LYS A 272 13.24 -7.26 -15.00
C LYS A 272 12.51 -5.93 -14.97
N GLY A 273 13.16 -4.92 -14.39
CA GLY A 273 12.63 -3.56 -14.27
C GLY A 273 12.56 -3.09 -12.82
N ASP A 274 12.20 -1.83 -12.65
CA ASP A 274 12.07 -1.17 -11.35
C ASP A 274 10.62 -1.23 -10.87
N PHE A 275 10.36 -1.95 -9.78
CA PHE A 275 9.05 -1.96 -9.14
C PHE A 275 8.81 -0.66 -8.34
N PRO A 276 7.63 -0.02 -8.40
CA PRO A 276 6.44 -0.38 -9.19
C PRO A 276 6.36 0.32 -10.56
N MET A 277 7.42 1.01 -11.00
CA MET A 277 7.41 1.85 -12.19
C MET A 277 7.22 1.05 -13.49
N ASP A 278 7.84 -0.13 -13.57
CA ASP A 278 7.79 -1.02 -14.72
C ASP A 278 6.71 -2.11 -14.58
N CYS A 279 5.75 -1.93 -13.67
CA CYS A 279 4.58 -2.80 -13.57
C CYS A 279 3.48 -2.40 -14.57
N PRO A 280 2.62 -3.35 -15.00
CA PRO A 280 1.51 -3.02 -15.87
C PRO A 280 0.53 -2.02 -15.26
N LEU A 281 0.21 -0.98 -16.03
CA LEU A 281 -0.82 -0.01 -15.69
C LEU A 281 -2.23 -0.55 -16.00
N HIS A 282 -3.24 0.19 -15.56
CA HIS A 282 -4.61 -0.05 -15.98
C HIS A 282 -4.74 0.17 -17.50
N ASP A 283 -5.56 -0.66 -18.16
CA ASP A 283 -5.73 -0.72 -19.62
C ASP A 283 -4.51 -1.18 -20.43
N SER A 284 -3.47 -1.72 -19.79
CA SER A 284 -2.36 -2.36 -20.50
C SER A 284 -2.80 -3.69 -21.12
N LEU A 285 -2.30 -3.99 -22.31
CA LEU A 285 -2.41 -5.33 -22.91
C LEU A 285 -1.34 -6.23 -22.28
N LEU A 286 -1.78 -7.21 -21.51
CA LEU A 286 -0.93 -8.16 -20.78
C LEU A 286 -0.75 -9.44 -21.59
N ARG A 287 0.47 -9.98 -21.57
CA ARG A 287 0.79 -11.30 -22.15
C ARG A 287 1.33 -12.22 -21.06
N VAL A 288 0.62 -13.30 -20.76
CA VAL A 288 1.01 -14.21 -19.69
C VAL A 288 0.97 -15.67 -20.14
N HIS A 289 1.91 -16.45 -19.61
CA HIS A 289 1.68 -17.88 -19.46
C HIS A 289 1.17 -18.17 -18.07
N TYR A 290 0.24 -19.10 -17.94
CA TYR A 290 -0.16 -19.59 -16.64
C TYR A 290 -0.50 -21.08 -16.65
N LYS A 291 -0.37 -21.68 -15.47
CA LYS A 291 -0.83 -23.01 -15.13
C LYS A 291 -1.74 -22.93 -13.92
N GLY A 292 -3.01 -23.29 -14.12
CA GLY A 292 -4.04 -23.30 -13.10
C GLY A 292 -4.24 -24.68 -12.48
N THR A 293 -4.21 -24.73 -11.16
CA THR A 293 -4.35 -25.95 -10.36
C THR A 293 -5.44 -25.75 -9.32
N VAL A 294 -6.31 -26.76 -9.13
CA VAL A 294 -7.25 -26.77 -7.99
C VAL A 294 -6.47 -27.12 -6.73
N LEU A 295 -6.58 -26.29 -5.70
CA LEU A 295 -5.89 -26.49 -4.42
C LEU A 295 -6.68 -27.50 -3.57
N ASN A 296 -6.45 -28.78 -3.85
CA ASN A 296 -6.94 -29.93 -3.09
C ASN A 296 -5.80 -30.95 -2.90
N GLU A 297 -6.08 -32.07 -2.24
CA GLU A 297 -5.07 -33.14 -2.01
C GLU A 297 -4.48 -33.67 -3.32
N GLU A 298 -5.29 -33.76 -4.38
CA GLU A 298 -4.87 -34.28 -5.69
C GLU A 298 -4.09 -33.25 -6.53
N LYS A 299 -4.12 -31.96 -6.17
CA LYS A 299 -3.52 -30.83 -6.91
C LYS A 299 -3.75 -30.93 -8.41
N ARG A 300 -5.02 -31.09 -8.81
CA ARG A 300 -5.38 -31.33 -10.21
C ARG A 300 -5.20 -30.05 -11.05
N VAL A 301 -4.37 -30.14 -12.09
CA VAL A 301 -4.24 -29.09 -13.11
C VAL A 301 -5.52 -29.05 -13.95
N PHE A 302 -6.10 -27.87 -14.12
CA PHE A 302 -7.30 -27.68 -14.95
C PHE A 302 -7.02 -26.95 -16.27
N TYR A 303 -5.90 -26.22 -16.35
CA TYR A 303 -5.47 -25.52 -17.56
C TYR A 303 -3.99 -25.16 -17.49
N ASP A 304 -3.25 -25.30 -18.58
CA ASP A 304 -1.88 -24.83 -18.75
C ASP A 304 -1.72 -24.23 -20.15
N THR A 305 -1.53 -22.92 -20.24
CA THR A 305 -1.35 -22.22 -21.54
C THR A 305 -0.23 -22.79 -22.40
N ARG A 306 0.80 -23.41 -21.82
CA ARG A 306 1.90 -24.00 -22.60
C ARG A 306 1.51 -25.30 -23.27
N VAL A 307 0.52 -26.00 -22.72
CA VAL A 307 0.09 -27.33 -23.16
C VAL A 307 -1.25 -27.25 -23.90
N ASP A 308 -2.22 -26.57 -23.30
CA ASP A 308 -3.61 -26.52 -23.74
C ASP A 308 -3.89 -25.39 -24.73
N ASN A 309 -2.94 -24.47 -24.95
CA ASN A 309 -3.06 -23.33 -25.87
C ASN A 309 -1.96 -23.29 -26.93
N ASP A 310 -1.44 -24.46 -27.34
CA ASP A 310 -0.38 -24.60 -28.37
C ASP A 310 0.87 -23.73 -28.12
N GLY A 311 1.18 -23.49 -26.84
CA GLY A 311 2.30 -22.62 -26.44
C GLY A 311 2.05 -21.13 -26.66
N GLN A 312 0.84 -20.71 -27.06
CA GLN A 312 0.49 -19.29 -27.17
C GLN A 312 0.16 -18.71 -25.80
N PRO A 313 0.62 -17.48 -25.49
CA PRO A 313 0.27 -16.82 -24.24
C PRO A 313 -1.21 -16.43 -24.23
N LEU A 314 -1.76 -16.29 -23.02
CA LEU A 314 -3.03 -15.59 -22.82
C LEU A 314 -2.77 -14.09 -22.96
N GLU A 315 -3.50 -13.44 -23.87
CA GLU A 315 -3.50 -11.99 -24.01
C GLU A 315 -4.81 -11.40 -23.49
N PHE A 316 -4.72 -10.39 -22.62
CA PHE A 316 -5.91 -9.69 -22.12
C PHE A 316 -5.59 -8.26 -21.70
N TYR A 317 -6.57 -7.36 -21.81
CA TYR A 317 -6.45 -6.01 -21.28
C TYR A 317 -6.78 -5.98 -19.79
N SER A 318 -5.92 -5.35 -18.99
CA SER A 318 -6.21 -5.09 -17.58
C SER A 318 -7.41 -4.12 -17.45
N GLY A 319 -8.23 -4.30 -16.43
CA GLY A 319 -9.39 -3.45 -16.19
C GLY A 319 -10.63 -3.78 -17.03
N GLU A 320 -10.62 -4.86 -17.81
CA GLU A 320 -11.77 -5.26 -18.64
C GLU A 320 -12.54 -6.47 -18.09
N GLY A 321 -12.10 -7.03 -16.96
CA GLY A 321 -12.73 -8.19 -16.34
C GLY A 321 -12.76 -9.39 -17.29
N LEU A 322 -11.65 -9.63 -18.00
CA LEU A 322 -11.46 -10.73 -18.94
C LEU A 322 -10.85 -11.98 -18.26
N VAL A 323 -10.37 -11.82 -17.03
CA VAL A 323 -9.84 -12.89 -16.18
C VAL A 323 -10.39 -12.72 -14.76
N PRO A 324 -10.30 -13.73 -13.90
CA PRO A 324 -10.64 -13.59 -12.48
C PRO A 324 -9.93 -12.41 -11.80
N GLU A 325 -10.61 -11.76 -10.86
CA GLU A 325 -10.12 -10.56 -10.19
C GLU A 325 -8.79 -10.81 -9.46
N GLY A 326 -8.68 -11.92 -8.72
CA GLY A 326 -7.44 -12.28 -8.02
C GLY A 326 -6.27 -12.56 -8.96
N PHE A 327 -6.55 -13.06 -10.17
CA PHE A 327 -5.56 -13.25 -11.22
C PHE A 327 -5.06 -11.89 -11.73
N GLU A 328 -5.97 -11.00 -12.13
CA GLU A 328 -5.61 -9.67 -12.64
C GLU A 328 -4.87 -8.82 -11.60
N MET A 329 -5.34 -8.82 -10.34
CA MET A 329 -4.68 -8.11 -9.23
C MET A 329 -3.23 -8.56 -9.08
N SER A 330 -2.98 -9.86 -9.16
CA SER A 330 -1.64 -10.44 -9.00
C SER A 330 -0.72 -10.07 -10.16
N VAL A 331 -1.21 -10.17 -11.40
CA VAL A 331 -0.43 -9.86 -12.61
C VAL A 331 -0.05 -8.38 -12.70
N ARG A 332 -0.94 -7.46 -12.27
CA ARG A 332 -0.61 -6.02 -12.25
C ARG A 332 0.52 -5.65 -11.30
N LEU A 333 0.87 -6.52 -10.35
CA LEU A 333 2.01 -6.33 -9.45
C LEU A 333 3.22 -7.19 -9.84
N MET A 334 3.30 -7.64 -11.10
CA MET A 334 4.44 -8.39 -11.62
C MET A 334 5.34 -7.49 -12.47
N LEU A 335 6.62 -7.82 -12.53
CA LEU A 335 7.56 -7.30 -13.52
C LEU A 335 7.65 -8.24 -14.74
N PRO A 336 8.00 -7.75 -15.94
CA PRO A 336 8.25 -8.61 -17.10
C PRO A 336 9.31 -9.69 -16.82
N GLY A 337 9.01 -10.95 -17.15
CA GLY A 337 9.81 -12.13 -16.83
C GLY A 337 9.62 -12.70 -15.42
N GLU A 338 8.80 -12.06 -14.57
CA GLU A 338 8.49 -12.59 -13.23
C GLU A 338 7.65 -13.86 -13.33
N ILE A 339 7.95 -14.83 -12.47
CA ILE A 339 7.10 -16.00 -12.22
C ILE A 339 6.57 -15.90 -10.80
N ALA A 340 5.26 -15.94 -10.63
CA ALA A 340 4.59 -15.86 -9.35
C ALA A 340 3.63 -17.04 -9.14
N LEU A 341 3.59 -17.56 -7.93
CA LEU A 341 2.60 -18.52 -7.47
C LEU A 341 1.51 -17.78 -6.69
N VAL A 342 0.29 -17.83 -7.17
CA VAL A 342 -0.86 -17.12 -6.60
C VAL A 342 -1.83 -18.12 -6.03
N THR A 343 -2.08 -18.05 -4.73
CA THR A 343 -3.13 -18.83 -4.04
C THR A 343 -4.34 -17.93 -3.84
N CYS A 344 -5.48 -18.33 -4.40
CA CYS A 344 -6.66 -17.48 -4.56
C CYS A 344 -7.93 -18.15 -4.00
N PRO A 345 -8.75 -17.43 -3.22
CA PRO A 345 -10.02 -17.94 -2.73
C PRO A 345 -11.09 -17.95 -3.83
N PRO A 346 -12.17 -18.74 -3.67
CA PRO A 346 -13.14 -18.99 -4.73
C PRO A 346 -13.84 -17.72 -5.26
N ASP A 347 -14.12 -16.77 -4.37
CA ASP A 347 -14.83 -15.51 -4.63
C ASP A 347 -14.00 -14.47 -5.42
N TYR A 348 -12.67 -14.66 -5.48
CA TYR A 348 -11.73 -13.92 -6.33
C TYR A 348 -11.21 -14.76 -7.52
N ALA A 349 -11.58 -16.04 -7.57
CA ALA A 349 -11.32 -16.96 -8.66
C ALA A 349 -12.57 -17.14 -9.54
N TYR A 350 -13.20 -18.31 -9.51
CA TYR A 350 -14.22 -18.70 -10.48
C TYR A 350 -15.67 -18.73 -9.94
N ASP A 351 -15.94 -18.27 -8.71
CA ASP A 351 -17.33 -18.19 -8.24
C ASP A 351 -18.08 -16.95 -8.74
N LYS A 352 -17.33 -15.91 -9.16
CA LYS A 352 -17.88 -14.70 -9.81
C LYS A 352 -17.47 -14.57 -11.29
N PHE A 353 -16.87 -15.62 -11.85
CA PHE A 353 -16.32 -15.61 -13.21
C PHE A 353 -16.71 -16.92 -13.93
N PRO A 354 -16.81 -16.95 -15.28
CA PRO A 354 -17.02 -18.20 -16.02
C PRO A 354 -16.06 -19.32 -15.58
N ARG A 355 -16.63 -20.40 -15.06
CA ARG A 355 -15.87 -21.50 -14.44
C ARG A 355 -15.44 -22.54 -15.48
N PRO A 356 -14.16 -22.96 -15.51
CA PRO A 356 -13.72 -24.10 -16.32
C PRO A 356 -14.41 -25.40 -15.90
N VAL A 357 -14.65 -26.31 -16.84
CA VAL A 357 -15.40 -27.56 -16.61
C VAL A 357 -14.82 -28.43 -15.50
N ASN A 358 -13.49 -28.41 -15.33
CA ASN A 358 -12.76 -29.23 -14.36
C ASN A 358 -12.54 -28.53 -13.00
N VAL A 359 -13.15 -27.36 -12.79
CA VAL A 359 -13.04 -26.62 -11.53
C VAL A 359 -14.38 -26.72 -10.78
N PRO A 360 -14.41 -27.23 -9.53
CA PRO A 360 -15.64 -27.29 -8.75
C PRO A 360 -16.05 -25.93 -8.17
N GLU A 361 -17.30 -25.81 -7.73
CA GLU A 361 -17.80 -24.64 -6.99
C GLU A 361 -17.12 -24.51 -5.63
N GLY A 362 -16.78 -23.28 -5.22
CA GLY A 362 -16.09 -23.07 -3.94
C GLY A 362 -14.62 -23.55 -3.94
N ALA A 363 -14.03 -23.81 -5.11
CA ALA A 363 -12.66 -24.29 -5.23
C ALA A 363 -11.65 -23.17 -4.98
N HIS A 364 -10.68 -23.43 -4.09
CA HIS A 364 -9.47 -22.62 -3.99
C HIS A 364 -8.57 -22.94 -5.17
N ILE A 365 -7.95 -21.92 -5.75
CA ILE A 365 -7.16 -22.04 -6.96
C ILE A 365 -5.73 -21.61 -6.68
N GLN A 366 -4.79 -22.35 -7.28
CA GLN A 366 -3.39 -21.94 -7.36
C GLN A 366 -3.03 -21.70 -8.82
N TRP A 367 -2.53 -20.50 -9.14
CA TRP A 367 -1.97 -20.17 -10.45
C TRP A 367 -0.47 -19.99 -10.35
N GLU A 368 0.28 -20.72 -11.15
CA GLU A 368 1.66 -20.35 -11.49
C GLU A 368 1.60 -19.46 -12.73
N ILE A 369 1.97 -18.19 -12.61
CA ILE A 369 1.83 -17.18 -13.65
C ILE A 369 3.20 -16.65 -14.02
N GLU A 370 3.49 -16.56 -15.31
CA GLU A 370 4.63 -15.84 -15.86
C GLU A 370 4.15 -14.64 -16.67
N LEU A 371 4.57 -13.44 -16.28
CA LEU A 371 4.33 -12.23 -17.06
C LEU A 371 5.40 -12.12 -18.15
N LEU A 372 5.06 -12.38 -19.41
CA LEU A 372 6.01 -12.27 -20.51
C LEU A 372 6.35 -10.80 -20.83
N GLY A 373 5.36 -9.93 -20.69
CA GLY A 373 5.46 -8.50 -20.94
C GLY A 373 4.08 -7.88 -21.13
N PHE A 374 4.07 -6.59 -21.42
CA PHE A 374 2.83 -5.85 -21.65
C PHE A 374 3.04 -4.67 -22.58
N GLU A 375 1.95 -4.20 -23.18
CA GLU A 375 1.91 -2.93 -23.93
C GLU A 375 1.10 -1.92 -23.12
N THR A 376 1.64 -0.72 -22.97
CA THR A 376 0.94 0.38 -22.28
C THR A 376 -0.15 0.97 -23.17
N PRO A 377 -1.19 1.60 -22.59
CA PRO A 377 -2.15 2.36 -23.35
C PRO A 377 -1.44 3.43 -24.19
N LYS A 378 -1.95 3.68 -25.40
CA LYS A 378 -1.40 4.73 -26.27
C LYS A 378 -1.55 6.09 -25.61
N ASP A 379 -0.45 6.83 -25.54
CA ASP A 379 -0.47 8.26 -25.25
C ASP A 379 -1.04 9.01 -26.45
N TRP A 380 -1.96 9.93 -26.20
CA TRP A 380 -2.58 10.75 -27.24
C TRP A 380 -1.72 11.96 -27.61
N THR A 381 -0.67 12.24 -26.83
CA THR A 381 0.27 13.33 -27.09
C THR A 381 0.90 13.18 -28.47
N GLY A 382 0.70 14.19 -29.33
CA GLY A 382 1.26 14.22 -30.69
C GLY A 382 0.48 13.43 -31.74
N LEU A 383 -0.66 12.81 -31.38
CA LEU A 383 -1.56 12.21 -32.36
C LEU A 383 -2.39 13.29 -33.08
N ASP A 384 -2.72 13.06 -34.36
CA ASP A 384 -3.68 13.90 -35.08
C ASP A 384 -5.12 13.67 -34.59
N PHE A 385 -6.00 14.65 -34.86
CA PHE A 385 -7.39 14.61 -34.41
C PHE A 385 -8.12 13.33 -34.86
N LYS A 386 -7.91 12.89 -36.10
CA LYS A 386 -8.53 11.68 -36.64
C LYS A 386 -8.10 10.42 -35.87
N SER A 387 -6.82 10.30 -35.54
CA SER A 387 -6.24 9.20 -34.79
C SER A 387 -6.74 9.19 -33.35
N ILE A 388 -6.82 10.36 -32.71
CA ILE A 388 -7.42 10.54 -31.39
C ILE A 388 -8.87 10.05 -31.38
N MET A 389 -9.68 10.49 -32.35
CA MET A 389 -11.09 10.12 -32.41
C MET A 389 -11.30 8.63 -32.71
N ASN A 390 -10.42 8.00 -33.50
CA ASN A 390 -10.46 6.55 -33.71
C ASN A 390 -10.15 5.78 -32.40
N GLU A 391 -9.18 6.25 -31.61
CA GLU A 391 -8.86 5.63 -30.32
C GLU A 391 -9.99 5.83 -29.31
N ALA A 392 -10.58 7.02 -29.24
CA ALA A 392 -11.76 7.31 -28.44
C ALA A 392 -12.94 6.37 -28.79
N GLU A 393 -13.16 6.12 -30.07
CA GLU A 393 -14.19 5.21 -30.56
C GLU A 393 -13.91 3.75 -30.17
N ASN A 394 -12.67 3.30 -30.25
CA ASN A 394 -12.27 1.95 -29.79
C ASN A 394 -12.55 1.77 -28.29
N ILE A 395 -12.11 2.71 -27.46
CA ILE A 395 -12.34 2.66 -26.01
C ILE A 395 -13.85 2.74 -25.69
N ARG A 396 -14.60 3.56 -26.43
CA ARG A 396 -16.06 3.64 -26.32
C ARG A 396 -16.72 2.31 -26.67
N ASN A 397 -16.25 1.62 -27.69
CA ASN A 397 -16.77 0.31 -28.10
C ASN A 397 -16.47 -0.78 -27.06
N THR A 398 -15.30 -0.75 -26.42
CA THR A 398 -15.02 -1.54 -25.22
C THR A 398 -16.01 -1.24 -24.09
N GLY A 399 -16.26 0.04 -23.79
CA GLY A 399 -17.28 0.44 -22.82
C GLY A 399 -18.67 -0.09 -23.16
N ASN A 400 -19.06 -0.05 -24.45
CA ASN A 400 -20.35 -0.57 -24.92
C ASN A 400 -20.46 -2.08 -24.74
N ARG A 401 -19.38 -2.83 -24.99
CA ARG A 401 -19.30 -4.27 -24.73
C ARG A 401 -19.51 -4.56 -23.24
N LEU A 402 -18.74 -3.89 -22.37
CA LEU A 402 -18.86 -4.03 -20.92
C LEU A 402 -20.26 -3.68 -20.40
N PHE A 403 -20.88 -2.64 -20.95
CA PHE A 403 -22.25 -2.25 -20.59
C PHE A 403 -23.27 -3.35 -20.94
N LYS A 404 -23.11 -4.00 -22.11
CA LYS A 404 -23.96 -5.13 -22.53
C LYS A 404 -23.75 -6.36 -21.66
N GLU A 405 -22.53 -6.59 -21.19
CA GLU A 405 -22.19 -7.66 -20.23
C GLU A 405 -22.70 -7.38 -18.79
N GLY A 406 -23.27 -6.20 -18.52
CA GLY A 406 -23.73 -5.81 -17.19
C GLY A 406 -22.62 -5.30 -16.26
N LYS A 407 -21.38 -5.19 -16.75
CA LYS A 407 -20.21 -4.68 -16.02
C LYS A 407 -20.21 -3.14 -16.02
N TYR A 408 -21.23 -2.55 -15.40
CA TYR A 408 -21.51 -1.11 -15.50
C TYR A 408 -20.40 -0.21 -14.93
N GLU A 409 -19.72 -0.64 -13.88
CA GLU A 409 -18.59 0.11 -13.31
C GLU A 409 -17.40 0.17 -14.27
N LEU A 410 -17.01 -0.96 -14.86
CA LEU A 410 -15.93 -1.00 -15.84
C LEU A 410 -16.30 -0.23 -17.12
N ALA A 411 -17.56 -0.33 -17.57
CA ALA A 411 -18.06 0.46 -18.70
C ALA A 411 -17.97 1.97 -18.42
N LYS A 412 -18.38 2.41 -17.23
CA LYS A 412 -18.28 3.80 -16.77
C LYS A 412 -16.84 4.29 -16.81
N ALA A 413 -15.90 3.52 -16.24
CA ALA A 413 -14.49 3.86 -16.21
C ALA A 413 -13.90 4.07 -17.62
N LYS A 414 -14.27 3.23 -18.59
CA LYS A 414 -13.84 3.40 -20.01
C LYS A 414 -14.37 4.69 -20.62
N TYR A 415 -15.65 5.02 -20.44
CA TYR A 415 -16.20 6.27 -20.98
C TYR A 415 -15.60 7.52 -20.32
N GLU A 416 -15.42 7.47 -18.99
CA GLU A 416 -14.80 8.57 -18.24
C GLU A 416 -13.33 8.76 -18.59
N LYS A 417 -12.59 7.69 -18.90
CA LYS A 417 -11.24 7.78 -19.44
C LYS A 417 -11.20 8.66 -20.67
N VAL A 418 -12.03 8.37 -21.67
CA VAL A 418 -12.10 9.16 -22.91
C VAL A 418 -12.45 10.63 -22.60
N LEU A 419 -13.41 10.88 -21.70
CA LEU A 419 -13.77 12.24 -21.30
C LEU A 419 -12.62 13.00 -20.61
N ARG A 420 -11.74 12.32 -19.86
CA ARG A 420 -10.56 12.94 -19.26
C ARG A 420 -9.54 13.31 -20.33
N GLU A 421 -9.23 12.39 -21.25
CA GLU A 421 -8.28 12.65 -22.35
C GLU A 421 -8.76 13.79 -23.26
N PHE A 422 -10.09 13.90 -23.46
CA PHE A 422 -10.71 14.97 -24.24
C PHE A 422 -10.41 16.38 -23.69
N ASN A 423 -10.05 16.54 -22.42
CA ASN A 423 -9.68 17.85 -21.87
C ASN A 423 -8.41 18.44 -22.51
N HIS A 424 -7.59 17.61 -23.14
CA HIS A 424 -6.34 18.01 -23.79
C HIS A 424 -6.44 18.04 -25.33
N VAL A 425 -7.61 17.77 -25.89
CA VAL A 425 -7.84 17.75 -27.33
C VAL A 425 -8.40 19.10 -27.77
N ASN A 426 -7.75 19.72 -28.76
CA ASN A 426 -8.22 20.97 -29.36
C ASN A 426 -8.53 20.77 -30.86
N PRO A 427 -9.82 20.71 -31.24
CA PRO A 427 -10.24 20.71 -32.64
C PRO A 427 -9.66 21.91 -33.41
N GLN A 428 -9.27 21.70 -34.66
CA GLN A 428 -8.60 22.74 -35.47
C GLN A 428 -9.56 23.52 -36.38
N ASP A 429 -10.74 22.95 -36.67
CA ASP A 429 -11.78 23.56 -37.49
C ASP A 429 -13.19 23.29 -36.94
N ASP A 430 -14.19 23.92 -37.55
CA ASP A 430 -15.59 23.84 -37.10
C ASP A 430 -16.18 22.43 -37.25
N GLU A 431 -15.76 21.66 -38.25
CA GLU A 431 -16.25 20.29 -38.48
C GLU A 431 -15.67 19.34 -37.42
N GLU A 432 -14.38 19.44 -37.14
CA GLU A 432 -13.75 18.75 -36.01
C GLU A 432 -14.37 19.17 -34.68
N GLY A 433 -14.63 20.47 -34.49
CA GLY A 433 -15.25 21.03 -33.28
C GLY A 433 -16.63 20.44 -33.02
N LYS A 434 -17.45 20.34 -34.06
CA LYS A 434 -18.77 19.73 -34.00
C LYS A 434 -18.69 18.23 -33.72
N PHE A 435 -17.83 17.50 -34.45
CA PHE A 435 -17.66 16.07 -34.26
C PHE A 435 -17.16 15.71 -32.85
N PHE A 436 -16.23 16.51 -32.33
CA PHE A 436 -15.72 16.41 -30.96
C PHE A 436 -16.83 16.63 -29.93
N ALA A 437 -17.60 17.70 -30.07
CA ALA A 437 -18.73 18.02 -29.17
C ALA A 437 -19.80 16.92 -29.18
N ASP A 438 -20.18 16.42 -30.36
CA ASP A 438 -21.14 15.33 -30.51
C ASP A 438 -20.66 14.05 -29.83
N THR A 439 -19.37 13.71 -29.99
CA THR A 439 -18.76 12.54 -29.35
C THR A 439 -18.70 12.69 -27.83
N ARG A 440 -18.32 13.87 -27.34
CA ARG A 440 -18.29 14.19 -25.91
C ARG A 440 -19.68 14.08 -25.28
N ASN A 441 -20.71 14.59 -25.95
CA ASN A 441 -22.10 14.46 -25.53
C ASN A 441 -22.53 12.98 -25.47
N LEU A 442 -22.20 12.19 -26.49
CA LEU A 442 -22.48 10.76 -26.50
C LEU A 442 -21.84 10.02 -25.32
N LEU A 443 -20.58 10.34 -24.99
CA LEU A 443 -19.88 9.75 -23.85
C LEU A 443 -20.54 10.11 -22.51
N HIS A 444 -20.91 11.38 -22.29
CA HIS A 444 -21.66 11.78 -21.10
C HIS A 444 -22.99 11.03 -20.99
N LEU A 445 -23.73 10.86 -22.09
CA LEU A 445 -24.97 10.10 -22.09
C LEU A 445 -24.76 8.61 -21.76
N ASN A 446 -23.63 8.04 -22.19
CA ASN A 446 -23.25 6.67 -21.84
C ASN A 446 -22.87 6.55 -20.35
N VAL A 447 -22.11 7.50 -19.79
CA VAL A 447 -21.82 7.56 -18.35
C VAL A 447 -23.10 7.69 -17.53
N ALA A 448 -24.03 8.57 -17.94
CA ALA A 448 -25.33 8.70 -17.30
C ALA A 448 -26.15 7.40 -17.34
N ALA A 449 -26.01 6.61 -18.42
CA ALA A 449 -26.58 5.28 -18.51
C ALA A 449 -26.03 4.33 -17.44
N CYS A 450 -24.71 4.34 -17.24
CA CYS A 450 -24.04 3.52 -16.22
C CYS A 450 -24.52 3.91 -14.82
N HIS A 451 -24.50 5.21 -14.49
CA HIS A 451 -25.02 5.71 -13.20
C HIS A 451 -26.45 5.23 -12.93
N LEU A 452 -27.33 5.32 -13.93
CA LEU A 452 -28.72 4.87 -13.80
C LEU A 452 -28.81 3.36 -13.53
N LYS A 453 -27.96 2.55 -14.19
CA LYS A 453 -27.90 1.10 -13.98
C LYS A 453 -27.34 0.71 -12.62
N LEU A 454 -26.47 1.53 -12.06
CA LEU A 454 -25.90 1.39 -10.71
C LEU A 454 -26.83 1.94 -9.61
N GLY A 455 -27.98 2.51 -9.97
CA GLY A 455 -28.91 3.12 -9.02
C GLY A 455 -28.54 4.55 -8.58
N GLU A 456 -27.43 5.09 -9.08
CA GLU A 456 -26.91 6.42 -8.77
C GLU A 456 -27.68 7.53 -9.51
N CYS A 457 -28.97 7.68 -9.20
CA CYS A 457 -29.89 8.51 -9.98
C CYS A 457 -29.48 9.99 -10.02
N ARG A 458 -29.03 10.56 -8.89
CA ARG A 458 -28.58 11.96 -8.81
C ARG A 458 -27.35 12.23 -9.70
N LYS A 459 -26.34 11.37 -9.65
CA LYS A 459 -25.17 11.46 -10.54
C LYS A 459 -25.55 11.30 -12.01
N SER A 460 -26.56 10.48 -12.33
CA SER A 460 -27.08 10.35 -13.70
C SER A 460 -27.70 11.67 -14.19
N ILE A 461 -28.48 12.35 -13.34
CA ILE A 461 -29.09 13.67 -13.63
C ILE A 461 -28.01 14.72 -13.88
N GLU A 462 -27.02 14.83 -12.98
CA GLU A 462 -25.91 15.78 -13.12
C GLU A 462 -25.12 15.58 -14.43
N THR A 463 -24.83 14.33 -14.79
CA THR A 463 -24.15 14.04 -16.06
C THR A 463 -25.02 14.39 -17.27
N CYS A 464 -26.34 14.21 -17.19
CA CYS A 464 -27.25 14.65 -18.26
C CYS A 464 -27.33 16.18 -18.36
N ASN A 465 -27.25 16.89 -17.23
CA ASN A 465 -27.25 18.36 -17.23
C ASN A 465 -26.06 18.92 -18.00
N LYS A 466 -24.87 18.32 -17.91
CA LYS A 466 -23.70 18.72 -18.71
C LYS A 466 -23.97 18.72 -20.23
N VAL A 467 -24.80 17.78 -20.70
CA VAL A 467 -25.19 17.70 -22.12
C VAL A 467 -26.27 18.74 -22.45
N LEU A 468 -27.22 18.94 -21.53
CA LEU A 468 -28.37 19.84 -21.73
C LEU A 468 -28.03 21.32 -21.51
N GLU A 469 -26.99 21.64 -20.74
CA GLU A 469 -26.44 22.99 -20.63
C GLU A 469 -25.84 23.46 -21.96
N ALA A 470 -25.16 22.55 -22.68
CA ALA A 470 -24.63 22.83 -24.01
C ALA A 470 -25.72 22.82 -25.09
N ASN A 471 -26.67 21.89 -25.01
CA ASN A 471 -27.81 21.82 -25.94
C ASN A 471 -29.10 21.46 -25.18
N PRO A 472 -29.92 22.46 -24.79
CA PRO A 472 -31.17 22.23 -24.07
C PRO A 472 -32.20 21.41 -24.85
N ALA A 473 -32.06 21.33 -26.17
CA ALA A 473 -32.92 20.55 -27.07
C ALA A 473 -32.35 19.15 -27.37
N HIS A 474 -31.33 18.69 -26.64
CA HIS A 474 -30.75 17.37 -26.90
C HIS A 474 -31.71 16.24 -26.48
N VAL A 475 -32.46 15.69 -27.45
CA VAL A 475 -33.50 14.66 -27.27
C VAL A 475 -33.08 13.50 -26.36
N LYS A 476 -31.94 12.84 -26.66
CA LYS A 476 -31.46 11.71 -25.83
C LYS A 476 -31.04 12.13 -24.42
N GLY A 477 -30.67 13.39 -24.24
CA GLY A 477 -30.31 13.97 -22.94
C GLY A 477 -31.55 14.15 -22.08
N LEU A 478 -32.59 14.77 -22.64
CA LEU A 478 -33.91 14.92 -22.01
C LEU A 478 -34.48 13.55 -21.63
N TYR A 479 -34.45 12.59 -22.57
CA TYR A 479 -34.93 11.23 -22.29
C TYR A 479 -34.19 10.57 -21.11
N ARG A 480 -32.85 10.58 -21.13
CA ARG A 480 -32.05 9.93 -20.07
C ARG A 480 -32.24 10.62 -18.72
N ARG A 481 -32.29 11.96 -18.68
CA ARG A 481 -32.53 12.72 -17.45
C ARG A 481 -33.94 12.45 -16.91
N GLY A 482 -34.96 12.43 -17.76
CA GLY A 482 -36.32 12.06 -17.37
C GLY A 482 -36.41 10.65 -16.81
N MET A 483 -35.69 9.69 -17.40
CA MET A 483 -35.59 8.33 -16.85
C MET A 483 -34.90 8.30 -15.47
N ALA A 484 -33.88 9.13 -15.26
CA ALA A 484 -33.19 9.26 -13.98
C ALA A 484 -34.04 9.94 -12.89
N TYR A 485 -34.77 11.01 -13.23
CA TYR A 485 -35.76 11.62 -12.33
C TYR A 485 -36.87 10.62 -11.95
N MET A 486 -37.39 9.88 -12.93
CA MET A 486 -38.38 8.81 -12.68
C MET A 486 -37.80 7.69 -11.81
N ALA A 487 -36.49 7.41 -11.90
CA ALA A 487 -35.81 6.47 -11.03
C ALA A 487 -35.68 7.00 -9.60
N ALA A 488 -35.36 8.28 -9.44
CA ALA A 488 -35.25 8.99 -8.16
C ALA A 488 -36.60 9.25 -7.45
N GLY A 489 -37.72 9.19 -8.18
CA GLY A 489 -39.05 9.51 -7.65
C GLY A 489 -39.50 10.96 -7.91
N ASP A 490 -38.70 11.74 -8.62
CA ASP A 490 -38.99 13.13 -9.01
C ASP A 490 -39.93 13.13 -10.25
N PHE A 491 -41.18 12.70 -10.07
CA PHE A 491 -42.10 12.40 -11.17
C PHE A 491 -42.49 13.63 -12.02
N GLU A 492 -42.59 14.82 -11.42
CA GLU A 492 -42.93 16.03 -12.17
C GLU A 492 -41.80 16.48 -13.09
N GLU A 493 -40.55 16.43 -12.62
CA GLU A 493 -39.37 16.75 -13.44
C GLU A 493 -39.21 15.74 -14.59
N ALA A 494 -39.40 14.45 -14.30
CA ALA A 494 -39.40 13.43 -15.35
C ALA A 494 -40.48 13.67 -16.41
N ARG A 495 -41.68 14.07 -15.99
CA ARG A 495 -42.80 14.41 -16.89
C ARG A 495 -42.48 15.64 -17.73
N ALA A 496 -41.82 16.64 -17.14
CA ALA A 496 -41.38 17.85 -17.85
C ALA A 496 -40.39 17.51 -18.97
N ASP A 497 -39.39 16.68 -18.69
CA ASP A 497 -38.39 16.24 -19.67
C ASP A 497 -39.01 15.45 -20.83
N PHE A 498 -39.90 14.49 -20.54
CA PHE A 498 -40.56 13.72 -21.61
C PHE A 498 -41.49 14.57 -22.47
N LYS A 499 -42.18 15.56 -21.88
CA LYS A 499 -42.99 16.53 -22.65
C LYS A 499 -42.12 17.46 -23.49
N MET A 500 -40.98 17.89 -22.97
CA MET A 500 -40.04 18.73 -23.71
C MET A 500 -39.49 17.97 -24.93
N MET A 501 -39.19 16.68 -24.78
CA MET A 501 -38.75 15.82 -25.87
C MET A 501 -39.74 15.83 -27.05
N MET A 502 -41.05 15.70 -26.78
CA MET A 502 -42.10 15.77 -27.80
C MET A 502 -42.18 17.13 -28.50
N LYS A 503 -41.89 18.22 -27.79
CA LYS A 503 -41.91 19.58 -28.36
C LYS A 503 -40.73 19.82 -29.30
N VAL A 504 -39.58 19.24 -28.97
CA VAL A 504 -38.34 19.42 -29.73
C VAL A 504 -38.37 18.60 -31.02
N ASP A 505 -38.80 17.33 -30.94
CA ASP A 505 -38.80 16.43 -32.08
C ASP A 505 -40.08 15.58 -32.08
N THR A 506 -40.97 15.87 -33.04
CA THR A 506 -42.25 15.16 -33.19
C THR A 506 -42.07 13.68 -33.49
N SER A 507 -40.93 13.25 -34.06
CA SER A 507 -40.67 11.83 -34.32
C SER A 507 -40.50 11.01 -33.03
N THR A 508 -40.22 11.68 -31.91
CA THR A 508 -40.01 11.05 -30.59
C THR A 508 -41.30 10.85 -29.79
N GLU A 509 -42.46 11.24 -30.35
CA GLU A 509 -43.76 11.15 -29.67
C GLU A 509 -44.07 9.73 -29.19
N SER A 510 -43.75 8.70 -29.99
CA SER A 510 -43.93 7.30 -29.58
C SER A 510 -43.08 6.93 -28.35
N ASP A 511 -41.82 7.34 -28.30
CA ASP A 511 -40.92 7.04 -27.19
C ASP A 511 -41.30 7.84 -25.93
N ALA A 512 -41.67 9.10 -26.10
CA ALA A 512 -42.13 9.97 -25.02
C ALA A 512 -43.41 9.47 -24.36
N THR A 513 -44.39 9.07 -25.18
CA THR A 513 -45.67 8.54 -24.70
C THR A 513 -45.48 7.21 -23.96
N ALA A 514 -44.62 6.33 -24.47
CA ALA A 514 -44.25 5.10 -23.77
C ALA A 514 -43.56 5.38 -22.42
N ALA A 515 -42.67 6.38 -22.36
CA ALA A 515 -42.00 6.78 -21.12
C ALA A 515 -42.99 7.40 -20.11
N LEU A 516 -43.90 8.26 -20.56
CA LEU A 516 -44.97 8.84 -19.73
C LEU A 516 -45.94 7.78 -19.19
N GLN A 517 -46.24 6.75 -19.98
CA GLN A 517 -47.05 5.62 -19.52
C GLN A 517 -46.34 4.84 -18.41
N LYS A 518 -45.03 4.57 -18.58
CA LYS A 518 -44.19 3.94 -17.54
C LYS A 518 -44.13 4.80 -16.27
N LEU A 519 -43.99 6.11 -16.42
CA LEU A 519 -43.98 7.06 -15.31
C LEU A 519 -45.30 7.00 -14.52
N LYS A 520 -46.44 7.06 -15.21
CA LYS A 520 -47.77 6.94 -14.58
C LYS A 520 -47.93 5.62 -13.83
N GLN A 521 -47.45 4.51 -14.40
CA GLN A 521 -47.50 3.21 -13.73
C GLN A 521 -46.64 3.21 -12.47
N LYS A 522 -45.42 3.75 -12.54
CA LYS A 522 -44.52 3.82 -11.39
C LYS A 522 -45.04 4.72 -10.28
N GLU A 523 -45.63 5.87 -10.62
CA GLU A 523 -46.28 6.79 -9.70
C GLU A 523 -47.45 6.10 -8.96
N GLN A 524 -48.32 5.39 -9.70
CA GLN A 524 -49.41 4.61 -9.10
C GLN A 524 -48.92 3.47 -8.19
N ASP A 525 -47.81 2.82 -8.54
CA ASP A 525 -47.24 1.75 -7.73
C ASP A 525 -46.61 2.29 -6.44
N VAL A 526 -45.99 3.47 -6.49
CA VAL A 526 -45.53 4.18 -5.29
C VAL A 526 -46.71 4.60 -4.42
N GLU A 527 -47.77 5.18 -5.01
CA GLU A 527 -48.98 5.56 -4.28
C GLU A 527 -49.66 4.35 -3.63
N LYS A 528 -49.78 3.21 -4.32
CA LYS A 528 -50.31 1.97 -3.76
C LYS A 528 -49.46 1.44 -2.61
N LYS A 529 -48.13 1.52 -2.72
CA LYS A 529 -47.20 1.11 -1.65
C LYS A 529 -47.35 2.02 -0.43
N ALA A 530 -47.36 3.34 -0.64
CA ALA A 530 -47.61 4.31 0.42
C ALA A 530 -48.97 4.04 1.09
N ARG A 531 -50.04 3.89 0.31
CA ARG A 531 -51.38 3.58 0.84
C ARG A 531 -51.41 2.28 1.64
N LYS A 532 -50.68 1.23 1.23
CA LYS A 532 -50.56 -0.02 2.00
C LYS A 532 -49.79 0.19 3.31
N GLN A 533 -48.69 0.94 3.28
CA GLN A 533 -47.90 1.27 4.48
C GLN A 533 -48.70 2.09 5.48
N PHE A 534 -49.48 3.07 5.01
CA PHE A 534 -50.33 3.90 5.86
C PHE A 534 -51.62 3.21 6.33
N LYS A 535 -52.14 2.23 5.60
CA LYS A 535 -53.36 1.50 6.00
C LYS A 535 -53.22 0.81 7.36
N GLY A 536 -52.04 0.23 7.67
CA GLY A 536 -51.77 -0.38 8.97
C GLY A 536 -51.46 0.61 10.11
N LEU A 537 -51.32 1.90 9.80
CA LEU A 537 -50.98 2.96 10.76
C LEU A 537 -52.24 3.56 11.41
N PHE A 538 -53.39 3.53 10.72
CA PHE A 538 -54.67 4.06 11.21
C PHE A 538 -55.57 3.00 11.87
N ASP A 539 -55.26 1.71 11.73
CA ASP A 539 -55.97 0.62 12.39
C ASP A 539 -55.51 0.41 13.86
N LYS A 540 -54.47 1.13 14.32
CA LYS A 540 -54.01 1.16 15.72
C LYS A 540 -54.77 2.24 16.51
N LYS A 541 -55.27 1.90 17.71
CA LYS A 541 -56.03 2.85 18.55
C LYS A 541 -55.12 3.98 19.07
N PRO A 542 -55.66 5.20 19.31
CA PRO A 542 -54.92 6.26 20.00
C PRO A 542 -54.50 5.77 21.39
N GLY A 543 -53.24 5.39 21.55
CA GLY A 543 -52.69 4.78 22.77
C GLY A 543 -51.70 3.62 22.53
N GLU A 544 -51.76 2.93 21.37
CA GLU A 544 -50.82 1.84 21.03
C GLU A 544 -49.55 2.34 20.29
N ILE A 545 -49.41 3.66 20.12
CA ILE A 545 -48.26 4.30 19.47
C ILE A 545 -47.07 4.43 20.46
N ALA A 546 -47.28 4.13 21.75
CA ALA A 546 -46.24 4.23 22.79
C ALA A 546 -45.33 2.99 22.94
N GLU A 547 -45.54 1.90 22.18
CA GLU A 547 -44.63 0.75 22.18
C GLU A 547 -44.31 0.31 20.74
N ALA A 548 -43.67 1.18 19.99
CA ALA A 548 -42.77 0.78 18.92
C ALA A 548 -41.40 1.35 19.28
N LYS A 549 -40.56 0.52 19.92
CA LYS A 549 -39.15 0.84 20.10
C LYS A 549 -38.56 1.25 18.76
N ALA A 550 -37.84 2.35 18.80
CA ALA A 550 -36.96 2.82 17.74
C ALA A 550 -35.99 1.70 17.36
N ASP A 551 -36.06 1.27 16.11
CA ASP A 551 -34.87 0.96 15.32
C ASP A 551 -34.92 1.91 14.13
N VAL A 552 -34.54 3.16 14.40
CA VAL A 552 -34.19 4.13 13.37
C VAL A 552 -32.68 4.31 13.48
N ASP A 553 -31.96 3.58 12.62
CA ASP A 553 -30.66 4.05 12.15
C ASP A 553 -30.95 5.33 11.36
N GLY A 554 -30.75 6.46 12.03
CA GLY A 554 -30.96 7.79 11.49
C GLY A 554 -29.67 8.27 10.86
N ASP A 555 -29.68 8.37 9.53
CA ASP A 555 -28.79 9.28 8.84
C ASP A 555 -29.65 10.10 7.88
N LEU A 556 -29.87 11.38 8.25
CA LEU A 556 -30.20 12.47 7.34
C LEU A 556 -30.23 13.80 8.12
N ILE A 557 -29.07 14.45 8.06
CA ILE A 557 -28.85 15.87 7.81
C ILE A 557 -30.14 16.71 7.69
N THR A 558 -30.31 17.68 8.58
CA THR A 558 -30.97 18.95 8.25
C THR A 558 -30.08 20.11 8.70
N SER A 559 -29.76 20.96 7.73
CA SER A 559 -29.18 22.28 7.91
C SER A 559 -30.22 23.23 8.46
N GLU A 560 -29.86 24.08 9.41
CA GLU A 560 -30.45 25.42 9.51
C GLU A 560 -29.49 26.41 10.19
N ILE A 561 -29.38 27.59 9.57
CA ILE A 561 -28.61 28.74 9.99
C ILE A 561 -29.49 29.59 10.91
N GLN A 562 -29.01 29.98 12.09
CA GLN A 562 -29.06 31.37 12.58
C GLN A 562 -28.34 31.57 13.93
N LYS A 563 -27.21 32.28 13.86
CA LYS A 563 -26.76 33.45 14.63
C LYS A 563 -26.97 33.60 16.16
N ASP A 564 -25.81 33.85 16.77
CA ASP A 564 -25.42 34.92 17.72
C ASP A 564 -25.25 34.58 19.22
N ASP A 565 -24.02 34.85 19.64
CA ASP A 565 -23.51 35.42 20.90
C ASP A 565 -23.29 34.58 22.18
N GLU A 566 -21.98 34.28 22.36
CA GLU A 566 -21.09 34.70 23.47
C GLU A 566 -21.18 34.10 24.91
N VAL A 567 -20.00 33.62 25.33
CA VAL A 567 -19.32 33.79 26.64
C VAL A 567 -19.23 32.61 27.63
N HIS A 568 -17.96 32.19 27.81
CA HIS A 568 -17.22 31.65 28.98
C HIS A 568 -17.73 30.47 29.82
N GLY A 569 -16.79 29.57 30.14
CA GLY A 569 -16.80 28.85 31.42
C GLY A 569 -15.96 27.58 31.42
N ASP A 570 -14.95 27.55 32.29
CA ASP A 570 -13.84 26.60 32.37
C ASP A 570 -14.13 25.28 33.12
N SER A 571 -13.16 24.36 33.03
CA SER A 571 -12.71 23.37 34.03
C SER A 571 -13.28 21.94 34.12
N ASP A 572 -12.30 21.00 34.08
CA ASP A 572 -12.09 19.76 34.86
C ASP A 572 -13.21 18.72 34.99
N GLY A 573 -12.99 17.41 34.93
CA GLY A 573 -11.77 16.59 35.00
C GLY A 573 -12.15 15.19 35.54
N THR A 574 -11.33 14.20 35.19
CA THR A 574 -11.13 12.87 35.83
C THR A 574 -12.09 11.67 35.60
N ASN A 575 -11.51 10.68 34.91
CA ASN A 575 -11.35 9.24 35.22
C ASN A 575 -12.48 8.40 35.84
N SER A 576 -12.77 7.26 35.18
CA SER A 576 -12.52 5.92 35.75
C SER A 576 -12.67 4.81 34.70
N GLU A 577 -11.69 3.90 34.68
CA GLU A 577 -11.68 2.59 34.02
C GLU A 577 -12.81 1.70 34.58
N ASP A 578 -13.44 0.85 33.75
CA ASP A 578 -13.29 -0.61 33.91
C ASP A 578 -13.91 -1.44 32.76
N SER A 579 -13.28 -2.61 32.62
CA SER A 579 -13.43 -3.75 31.72
C SER A 579 -14.85 -4.29 31.40
N HIS A 580 -15.01 -4.84 30.18
CA HIS A 580 -15.51 -6.22 29.94
C HIS A 580 -15.43 -6.62 28.45
N GLU A 581 -14.95 -7.85 28.23
CA GLU A 581 -14.80 -8.57 26.96
C GLU A 581 -16.15 -8.79 26.23
N ALA A 582 -16.13 -8.71 24.88
CA ALA A 582 -17.24 -9.07 24.00
C ALA A 582 -16.81 -10.15 22.97
N PRO A 583 -17.64 -11.18 22.70
CA PRO A 583 -17.37 -12.27 21.74
C PRO A 583 -17.78 -11.88 20.29
N PRO A 584 -17.43 -12.69 19.26
CA PRO A 584 -17.20 -12.19 17.90
C PRO A 584 -18.49 -11.94 17.11
N GLU A 585 -18.52 -10.84 16.36
CA GLU A 585 -19.64 -10.43 15.52
C GLU A 585 -19.70 -11.23 14.21
N ALA A 586 -20.89 -11.77 13.96
CA ALA A 586 -21.28 -12.44 12.74
C ALA A 586 -21.61 -11.43 11.63
N GLN A 587 -21.22 -11.82 10.41
CA GLN A 587 -21.45 -11.13 9.13
C GLN A 587 -22.89 -10.62 8.96
N ARG A 588 -23.06 -9.30 8.81
CA ARG A 588 -24.29 -8.68 8.32
C ARG A 588 -24.31 -8.71 6.79
N THR A 589 -25.09 -9.63 6.23
CA THR A 589 -25.44 -9.69 4.81
C THR A 589 -26.54 -8.68 4.49
N GLY A 590 -26.26 -7.76 3.55
CA GLY A 590 -27.18 -6.72 3.10
C GLY A 590 -28.30 -7.23 2.19
N TRP A 591 -29.47 -6.62 2.34
CA TRP A 591 -30.80 -7.12 2.02
C TRP A 591 -31.27 -7.01 0.55
N PHE A 592 -30.38 -7.16 -0.44
CA PHE A 592 -30.73 -7.03 -1.88
C PHE A 592 -30.78 -8.35 -2.67
N SER A 593 -31.34 -9.39 -2.09
CA SER A 593 -31.56 -10.68 -2.78
C SER A 593 -32.98 -11.20 -2.57
N LEU A 594 -34.02 -10.46 -3.00
CA LEU A 594 -35.38 -11.01 -2.96
C LEU A 594 -36.39 -10.35 -3.91
N PHE A 595 -36.06 -10.10 -5.18
CA PHE A 595 -37.09 -9.84 -6.22
C PHE A 595 -36.63 -10.19 -7.65
N TRP A 596 -36.76 -11.46 -8.07
CA TRP A 596 -37.37 -11.84 -9.37
C TRP A 596 -37.57 -13.37 -9.50
N PRO A 597 -38.73 -13.88 -9.96
CA PRO A 597 -38.92 -15.30 -10.28
C PRO A 597 -38.33 -15.71 -11.64
N SER A 598 -37.56 -16.81 -11.62
CA SER A 598 -37.44 -17.87 -12.64
C SER A 598 -37.90 -17.57 -14.08
N GLY A 599 -36.92 -17.37 -14.97
CA GLY A 599 -37.08 -17.39 -16.42
C GLY A 599 -36.03 -18.27 -17.11
N ARG A 600 -36.06 -19.59 -16.88
CA ARG A 600 -35.44 -20.58 -17.76
C ARG A 600 -36.54 -21.18 -18.64
N ARG A 601 -36.23 -21.33 -19.94
CA ARG A 601 -36.96 -22.00 -21.05
C ARG A 601 -37.72 -21.07 -21.99
N LEU A 602 -37.05 -20.70 -23.09
CA LEU A 602 -37.55 -20.93 -24.45
C LEU A 602 -36.37 -20.78 -25.45
N PHE A 603 -36.25 -21.78 -26.34
CA PHE A 603 -35.37 -21.92 -27.51
C PHE A 603 -34.03 -22.68 -27.35
N GLU A 604 -34.15 -23.97 -27.05
CA GLU A 604 -33.44 -25.00 -27.84
C GLU A 604 -34.18 -25.16 -29.18
N SER A 605 -33.69 -24.54 -30.24
CA SER A 605 -33.85 -25.06 -31.61
C SER A 605 -32.99 -24.23 -32.54
N LEU A 606 -31.73 -24.65 -32.70
CA LEU A 606 -30.93 -24.56 -33.91
C LEU A 606 -29.60 -25.21 -33.56
N GLY A 607 -29.59 -26.54 -33.61
CA GLY A 607 -28.39 -27.33 -33.45
C GLY A 607 -27.42 -27.00 -34.58
N ILE A 608 -26.42 -26.19 -34.27
CA ILE A 608 -25.16 -26.12 -35.00
C ILE A 608 -24.05 -26.04 -33.96
N ASN A 609 -23.43 -27.19 -33.71
CA ASN A 609 -22.10 -27.28 -33.12
C ASN A 609 -21.15 -26.43 -33.97
N ARG A 610 -20.41 -25.51 -33.35
CA ARG A 610 -18.98 -25.34 -33.60
C ARG A 610 -18.34 -24.46 -32.54
N CYS A 611 -17.28 -25.01 -31.97
CA CYS A 611 -16.25 -24.34 -31.20
C CYS A 611 -15.86 -22.99 -31.81
N THR A 612 -15.68 -22.00 -30.94
CA THR A 612 -14.40 -21.28 -30.88
C THR A 612 -14.28 -20.59 -29.53
N ILE A 613 -13.21 -20.98 -28.83
CA ILE A 613 -12.54 -20.20 -27.81
C ILE A 613 -12.06 -18.91 -28.47
N LEU A 614 -12.45 -17.78 -27.90
CA LEU A 614 -11.67 -16.55 -27.69
C LEU A 614 -12.50 -15.61 -26.81
#